data_AF-A0A9E5VP23-F1
#
_entry.id   AF-A0A9E5VP23-F1
#
_cell.length_a   1.000
_cell.length_b   1.000
_cell.length_c   1.000
_cell.angle_alpha   90.00
_cell.angle_beta   90.00
_cell.angle_gamma   90.00
#
_symmetry.space_group_name_H-M   'P 1'
#
loop_
_entity.id
_entity.type
_entity.pdbx_description
1 polymer ?
#
loop_
_entity_poly.entity_id
_entity_poly.type
_entity_poly.pdbx_seq_one_letter_code
_entity_poly.pdbx_strand_id
1 'polypeptide(L)'
;MGNPYLIKLLAENGYSSIRTSSNIITIRNEKTAYYPIRAISPSDKSNLDMIYEELLEAYDDKTDVLIILHKIEPVADEFLMTFFPESLDLLLQYIYTNKDKFQVVPYSSLFI
;
A
#
# COMPACT_ATOMS: atom_id res chain seq x y z
N MET A 1 15.38 1.10 -5.77
CA MET A 1 15.48 -0.31 -6.20
C MET A 1 15.81 -1.16 -4.99
N GLY A 2 15.08 -2.26 -4.75
CA GLY A 2 15.37 -3.19 -3.65
C GLY A 2 16.68 -3.95 -3.88
N ASN A 3 17.37 -4.34 -2.81
CA ASN A 3 18.63 -5.08 -2.90
C ASN A 3 18.36 -6.57 -3.23
N PRO A 4 18.76 -7.09 -4.41
CA PRO A 4 18.50 -8.48 -4.80
C PRO A 4 19.06 -9.52 -3.83
N TYR A 5 20.18 -9.20 -3.16
CA TYR A 5 20.78 -10.06 -2.16
C TYR A 5 19.89 -10.20 -0.92
N LEU A 6 19.24 -9.10 -0.52
CA LEU A 6 18.32 -9.11 0.62
C LEU A 6 17.05 -9.91 0.31
N ILE A 7 16.53 -9.83 -0.92
CA ILE A 7 15.37 -10.62 -1.36
C ILE A 7 15.67 -12.12 -1.25
N LYS A 8 16.86 -12.55 -1.71
CA LYS A 8 17.30 -13.93 -1.61
C LYS A 8 17.44 -14.38 -0.15
N LEU A 9 18.07 -13.56 0.70
CA LEU A 9 18.22 -13.88 2.12
C LEU A 9 16.87 -14.03 2.83
N LEU A 10 15.92 -13.12 2.55
CA LEU A 10 14.56 -13.21 3.08
C LEU A 10 13.85 -14.49 2.60
N ALA A 11 14.00 -14.86 1.32
CA ALA A 11 13.47 -16.12 0.79
C ALA A 11 14.03 -17.34 1.56
N GLU A 12 15.34 -17.40 1.75
CA GLU A 12 16.03 -18.50 2.45
C GLU A 12 15.63 -18.60 3.93
N ASN A 13 15.13 -17.50 4.52
CA ASN A 13 14.62 -17.46 5.90
C ASN A 13 13.09 -17.66 5.99
N GLY A 14 12.45 -18.14 4.92
CA GLY A 14 11.04 -18.54 4.93
C GLY A 14 10.04 -17.41 4.68
N TYR A 15 10.49 -16.21 4.29
CA TYR A 15 9.58 -15.14 3.89
C TYR A 15 9.02 -15.42 2.48
N SER A 16 7.70 -15.50 2.37
CA SER A 16 7.00 -15.77 1.11
C SER A 16 6.51 -14.51 0.39
N SER A 17 6.49 -13.36 1.07
CA SER A 17 6.10 -12.07 0.51
C SER A 17 6.92 -10.94 1.12
N ILE A 18 7.43 -10.05 0.29
CA ILE A 18 8.27 -8.91 0.65
C ILE A 18 7.68 -7.68 -0.03
N ARG A 19 7.30 -6.68 0.77
CA ARG A 19 6.79 -5.41 0.25
C ARG A 19 7.89 -4.37 0.18
N THR A 20 7.98 -3.69 -0.96
CA THR A 20 8.79 -2.49 -1.17
C THR A 20 7.87 -1.30 -1.49
N SER A 21 8.42 -0.09 -1.65
CA SER A 21 7.62 1.09 -2.03
C SER A 21 7.03 1.02 -3.44
N SER A 22 7.58 0.19 -4.33
CA SER A 22 7.13 0.10 -5.73
C SER A 22 6.69 -1.28 -6.17
N ASN A 23 6.90 -2.31 -5.35
CA ASN A 23 6.60 -3.69 -5.70
C ASN A 23 6.22 -4.51 -4.46
N ILE A 24 5.29 -5.44 -4.65
CA ILE A 24 5.14 -6.61 -3.78
C ILE A 24 5.85 -7.77 -4.48
N ILE A 25 6.84 -8.34 -3.80
CA ILE A 25 7.63 -9.46 -4.29
C ILE A 25 7.11 -10.71 -3.61
N THR A 26 6.74 -11.72 -4.38
CA THR A 26 6.28 -13.00 -3.84
C THR A 26 7.25 -14.09 -4.23
N ILE A 27 7.47 -15.02 -3.30
CA ILE A 27 8.40 -16.13 -3.46
C ILE A 27 7.61 -17.42 -3.18
N ARG A 28 7.35 -18.20 -4.21
CA ARG A 28 6.60 -19.46 -4.11
C ARG A 28 7.23 -20.51 -5.02
N ASN A 29 7.51 -21.70 -4.48
CA ASN A 29 8.10 -22.82 -5.23
C ASN A 29 9.34 -22.39 -6.04
N GLU A 30 10.27 -21.66 -5.39
CA GLU A 30 11.50 -21.12 -6.00
C GLU A 30 11.29 -20.11 -7.15
N LYS A 31 10.05 -19.66 -7.36
CA LYS A 31 9.73 -18.59 -8.31
C LYS A 31 9.51 -17.28 -7.59
N THR A 32 10.16 -16.23 -8.11
CA THR A 32 9.95 -14.85 -7.67
C THR A 32 9.06 -14.13 -8.66
N ALA A 33 7.92 -13.61 -8.19
CA ALA A 33 7.05 -12.73 -8.97
C ALA A 33 7.02 -11.33 -8.38
N TYR A 34 6.99 -10.33 -9.25
CA TYR A 34 6.98 -8.92 -8.91
C TYR A 34 5.64 -8.32 -9.32
N TYR A 35 4.89 -7.82 -8.34
CA TYR A 35 3.65 -7.10 -8.55
C TYR A 35 3.92 -5.62 -8.38
N PRO A 36 3.92 -4.83 -9.48
CA PRO A 36 4.15 -3.40 -9.39
C PRO A 36 3.00 -2.75 -8.63
N ILE A 37 3.34 -1.87 -7.69
CA ILE A 37 2.36 -1.11 -6.92
C ILE A 37 2.80 0.34 -6.79
N ARG A 38 1.84 1.22 -6.55
CA ARG A 38 2.07 2.56 -6.01
C ARG A 38 1.77 2.53 -4.52
N ALA A 39 2.81 2.63 -3.69
CA ALA A 39 2.63 2.69 -2.25
C ALA A 39 2.38 4.12 -1.80
N ILE A 40 1.27 4.35 -1.11
CA ILE A 40 0.94 5.61 -0.45
C ILE A 40 1.08 5.38 1.05
N SER A 41 1.88 6.18 1.75
CA SER A 41 2.02 6.13 3.20
C SER A 41 1.48 7.42 3.83
N PRO A 42 0.16 7.52 4.07
CA PRO A 42 -0.42 8.67 4.74
C PRO A 42 0.14 8.85 6.15
N SER A 43 0.28 10.12 6.54
CA SER A 43 0.82 10.63 7.79
C SER A 43 -0.13 11.70 8.34
N ASP A 44 0.08 12.17 9.56
CA ASP A 44 -0.73 13.22 10.19
C ASP A 44 -0.67 14.57 9.44
N LYS A 45 0.36 14.76 8.61
CA LYS A 45 0.54 15.90 7.71
C LYS A 45 0.00 15.65 6.30
N SER A 46 -0.44 14.43 5.99
CA SER A 46 -0.94 14.12 4.66
C SER A 46 -2.26 14.84 4.42
N ASN A 47 -2.31 15.64 3.36
CA ASN A 47 -3.55 16.17 2.85
C ASN A 47 -4.31 15.04 2.13
N LEU A 48 -5.59 14.85 2.48
CA LEU A 48 -6.47 13.91 1.80
C LEU A 48 -6.58 14.20 0.30
N ASP A 49 -6.53 15.47 -0.11
CA ASP A 49 -6.59 15.84 -1.52
C ASP A 49 -5.42 15.23 -2.31
N MET A 50 -4.21 15.22 -1.73
CA MET A 50 -3.06 14.60 -2.37
C MET A 50 -3.21 13.09 -2.50
N ILE A 51 -3.81 12.44 -1.50
CA ILE A 51 -4.10 11.00 -1.56
C ILE A 51 -5.13 10.71 -2.67
N TYR A 52 -6.13 11.57 -2.82
CA TYR A 52 -7.14 11.43 -3.88
C TYR A 52 -6.54 11.63 -5.28
N GLU A 53 -5.66 12.61 -5.45
CA GLU A 53 -4.91 12.82 -6.69
C GLU A 53 -4.06 11.59 -7.03
N GLU A 54 -3.30 11.05 -6.07
CA GLU A 54 -2.49 9.85 -6.30
C GLU A 54 -3.32 8.61 -6.67
N LEU A 55 -4.53 8.48 -6.11
CA LEU A 55 -5.47 7.40 -6.46
C LEU A 55 -5.99 7.54 -7.90
N LEU A 56 -6.31 8.76 -8.33
CA LEU A 56 -6.78 9.02 -9.70
C LEU A 56 -5.66 8.81 -10.72
N GLU A 57 -4.45 9.30 -10.44
CA GLU A 57 -3.29 9.03 -11.29
C GLU A 57 -3.00 7.53 -11.42
N ALA A 58 -3.08 6.78 -10.32
CA ALA A 58 -2.87 5.33 -10.35
C ALA A 58 -3.95 4.61 -11.18
N TYR A 59 -5.19 5.09 -11.15
CA TYR A 59 -6.27 4.60 -12.00
C TYR A 59 -5.95 4.81 -13.48
N ASP A 60 -5.51 6.03 -13.85
CA ASP A 60 -5.14 6.36 -15.22
C ASP A 60 -3.93 5.52 -15.70
N ASP A 61 -2.95 5.34 -14.83
CA ASP A 61 -1.77 4.50 -15.05
C ASP A 61 -2.06 2.99 -15.00
N LYS A 62 -3.28 2.59 -14.65
CA LYS A 62 -3.69 1.18 -14.43
C LYS A 62 -2.74 0.44 -13.47
N THR A 63 -2.31 1.14 -12.42
CA THR A 63 -1.38 0.61 -11.41
C THR A 63 -2.12 0.37 -10.11
N ASP A 64 -1.87 -0.80 -9.50
CA ASP A 64 -2.44 -1.13 -8.20
C ASP A 64 -1.89 -0.21 -7.10
N VAL A 65 -2.75 0.22 -6.18
CA VAL A 65 -2.38 1.09 -5.07
C VAL A 65 -2.36 0.32 -3.75
N LEU A 66 -1.32 0.53 -2.96
CA LEU A 66 -1.24 0.05 -1.59
C LEU A 66 -1.18 1.21 -0.62
N ILE A 67 -2.24 1.41 0.15
CA ILE A 67 -2.30 2.42 1.22
C ILE A 67 -1.74 1.82 2.52
N ILE A 68 -0.73 2.49 3.10
CA ILE A 68 0.02 2.04 4.25
C ILE A 68 -0.30 2.94 5.43
N LEU A 69 -1.27 2.53 6.24
CA LEU A 69 -1.61 3.21 7.48
C LEU A 69 -0.74 2.66 8.60
N HIS A 70 0.25 3.44 9.03
CA HIS A 70 1.20 3.02 10.08
C HIS A 70 0.53 2.91 11.45
N LYS A 71 -0.31 3.89 11.77
CA LYS A 71 -1.01 3.98 13.05
C LYS A 71 -2.32 4.75 12.83
N ILE A 72 -3.42 4.30 13.45
CA ILE A 72 -4.72 4.99 13.38
C ILE A 72 -5.13 5.35 14.79
N GLU A 73 -5.01 6.62 15.16
CA GLU A 73 -5.30 7.14 16.49
C GLU A 73 -5.79 8.59 16.43
N PRO A 74 -6.59 9.05 17.42
CA PRO A 74 -7.11 10.41 17.45
C PRO A 74 -6.07 11.48 17.81
N VAL A 75 -4.85 11.07 18.22
CA VAL A 75 -3.79 11.98 18.66
C VAL A 75 -2.52 11.64 17.90
N ALA A 76 -1.89 12.68 17.31
CA ALA A 76 -0.63 12.53 16.60
C ALA A 76 0.48 12.00 17.51
N ASP A 77 1.27 11.06 16.98
CA ASP A 77 2.54 10.68 17.57
C ASP A 77 3.65 11.69 17.21
N GLU A 78 4.76 11.61 17.95
CA GLU A 78 5.94 12.45 17.70
C GLU A 78 6.66 12.12 16.38
N PHE A 79 6.33 10.99 15.76
CA PHE A 79 6.94 10.50 14.51
C PHE A 79 6.14 10.88 13.27
N LEU A 80 5.01 11.59 13.42
CA LEU A 80 4.13 12.02 12.33
C LEU A 80 3.54 10.84 11.53
N MET A 81 3.41 9.67 12.15
CA MET A 81 2.97 8.41 11.52
C MET A 81 1.50 8.08 11.78
N THR A 82 0.80 8.96 12.50
CA THR A 82 -0.61 8.77 12.84
C THR A 82 -1.52 9.25 11.71
N PHE A 83 -2.42 8.39 11.25
CA PHE A 83 -3.51 8.76 10.37
C PHE A 83 -4.81 8.85 11.19
N PHE A 84 -5.47 10.00 11.17
CA PHE A 84 -6.63 10.23 12.04
C PHE A 84 -7.84 9.39 11.62
N PRO A 85 -8.66 8.88 12.57
CA PRO A 85 -9.86 8.13 12.27
C PRO A 85 -10.84 8.87 11.34
N GLU A 86 -11.01 10.18 11.52
CA GLU A 86 -11.88 11.01 10.69
C GLU A 86 -11.38 11.07 9.24
N SER A 87 -10.06 11.14 9.05
CA SER A 87 -9.43 11.09 7.73
C SER A 87 -9.59 9.72 7.08
N LEU A 88 -9.57 8.64 7.87
CA LEU A 88 -9.85 7.30 7.39
C LEU A 88 -11.29 7.17 6.90
N ASP A 89 -12.27 7.69 7.65
CA ASP A 89 -13.67 7.66 7.24
C ASP A 89 -13.88 8.39 5.90
N LEU A 90 -13.26 9.56 5.74
CA LEU A 90 -13.31 10.33 4.48
C LEU A 90 -12.64 9.59 3.31
N LEU A 91 -11.49 8.95 3.55
CA LEU A 91 -10.81 8.14 2.55
C LEU A 91 -11.67 6.94 2.11
N LEU A 92 -12.26 6.22 3.07
CA LEU A 92 -13.14 5.09 2.79
C LEU A 92 -14.40 5.53 2.03
N GLN A 93 -14.99 6.67 2.41
CA GLN A 93 -16.14 7.25 1.71
C GLN A 93 -15.79 7.62 0.27
N TYR A 94 -14.61 8.21 0.04
CA TYR A 94 -14.13 8.54 -1.31
C TYR A 94 -14.00 7.29 -2.18
N ILE A 95 -13.35 6.23 -1.66
CA ILE A 95 -13.18 4.96 -2.36
C ILE A 95 -14.56 4.33 -2.67
N TYR A 96 -15.46 4.33 -1.69
CA TYR A 96 -16.81 3.78 -1.86
C TYR A 96 -17.62 4.52 -2.92
N THR A 97 -17.51 5.85 -2.95
CA THR A 97 -18.21 6.70 -3.93
C THR A 97 -17.68 6.47 -5.35
N ASN A 98 -16.42 6.07 -5.48
CA ASN A 98 -15.75 5.75 -6.75
C ASN A 98 -15.56 4.23 -6.94
N LYS A 99 -16.48 3.39 -6.42
CA LYS A 99 -16.41 1.92 -6.52
C LYS A 99 -16.49 1.37 -7.94
N ASP A 100 -16.90 2.19 -8.90
CA ASP A 100 -16.83 1.91 -10.34
C ASP A 100 -15.40 1.96 -10.88
N LYS A 101 -14.50 2.67 -10.18
CA LYS A 101 -13.08 2.82 -10.53
C LYS A 101 -12.16 1.97 -9.65
N PHE A 102 -12.47 1.89 -8.36
CA PHE A 102 -11.62 1.24 -7.38
C PHE A 102 -12.26 -0.03 -6.82
N GLN A 103 -11.45 -1.07 -6.66
CA GLN A 103 -11.79 -2.28 -5.93
C GLN A 103 -10.80 -2.46 -4.77
N VAL A 104 -11.31 -2.50 -3.54
CA VAL A 104 -10.50 -2.86 -2.36
C VAL A 104 -10.46 -4.37 -2.23
N VAL A 105 -9.26 -4.93 -2.22
CA VAL A 105 -9.03 -6.37 -2.05
C VAL A 105 -8.19 -6.65 -0.80
N PRO A 106 -8.44 -7.75 -0.07
CA PRO A 106 -7.54 -8.21 0.98
C PRO A 106 -6.14 -8.49 0.42
N TYR A 107 -5.09 -8.18 1.18
CA TYR A 107 -3.70 -8.43 0.77
C TYR A 107 -3.44 -9.89 0.37
N SER A 108 -4.06 -10.84 1.06
CA SER A 108 -3.98 -12.28 0.73
C SER A 108 -4.55 -12.63 -0.64
N SER A 109 -5.44 -11.82 -1.21
CA SER A 109 -6.05 -12.04 -2.52
C SER A 109 -5.09 -11.75 -3.67
N LEU A 110 -3.98 -11.05 -3.42
CA LEU A 110 -2.92 -10.82 -4.41
C LEU A 110 -2.12 -12.08 -4.73
N PHE A 111 -2.31 -13.17 -3.96
CA PHE A 111 -1.49 -14.39 -4.03
C PHE A 111 -2.25 -15.63 -4.46
N ILE A 112 -3.52 -15.47 -4.87
CA ILE A 112 -4.42 -16.56 -5.29
C ILE A 112 -4.24 -16.82 -6.79
#